data_AF-A0A7S2FLG3-F1
#
_entry.id   AF-A0A7S2FLG3-F1
#
_cell.length_a   1.000
_cell.length_b   1.000
_cell.length_c   1.000
_cell.angle_alpha   90.00
_cell.angle_beta   90.00
_cell.angle_gamma   90.00
#
_symmetry.space_group_name_H-M   'P 1'
#
loop_
_entity.id
_entity.type
_entity.pdbx_description
1 polymer ?
#
loop_
_entity_poly.entity_id
_entity_poly.type
_entity_poly.pdbx_seq_one_letter_code
_entity_poly.pdbx_strand_id
1 'polypeptide(L)'
;MHAVNTVLFLLELCVNRLLIRIDAICFLLGWALIYCAYIWVYNAVAGWWPYFFLDLSSWVAIPWYAALLVVHVAAYSIAFSASRLKQWSRPELAKADSPTGPSHTGLIALLPGEGEAGPWRILAQPVVITCDLPAGPGTVAVPKA
;
A
#
# COMPACT_ATOMS: atom_id res chain seq x y z
N MET A 1 -9.48 -10.62 -17.13
CA MET A 1 -9.85 -10.34 -15.73
C MET A 1 -8.85 -9.44 -14.99
N HIS A 2 -7.52 -9.61 -15.12
CA HIS A 2 -6.55 -8.76 -14.39
C HIS A 2 -6.65 -7.26 -14.66
N ALA A 3 -6.74 -6.83 -15.93
CA ALA A 3 -6.84 -5.40 -16.26
C ALA A 3 -8.09 -4.72 -15.66
N VAL A 4 -9.22 -5.44 -15.62
CA VAL A 4 -10.47 -4.93 -15.03
C VAL A 4 -10.28 -4.70 -13.53
N ASN A 5 -9.68 -5.66 -12.81
CA ASN A 5 -9.38 -5.49 -11.38
C ASN A 5 -8.43 -4.33 -11.13
N THR A 6 -7.41 -4.15 -11.98
CA THR A 6 -6.49 -3.01 -11.88
C THR A 6 -7.23 -1.67 -12.03
N VAL A 7 -8.15 -1.56 -12.99
CA VAL A 7 -8.96 -0.35 -13.17
C VAL A 7 -9.88 -0.12 -11.96
N LEU A 8 -10.51 -1.17 -11.45
CA LEU A 8 -11.35 -1.07 -10.25
C LEU A 8 -10.54 -0.61 -9.03
N PHE A 9 -9.34 -1.14 -8.81
CA PHE A 9 -8.46 -0.69 -7.73
C PHE A 9 -7.99 0.76 -7.91
N LEU A 10 -7.68 1.18 -9.14
CA LEU A 10 -7.34 2.57 -9.43
C LEU A 10 -8.53 3.50 -9.14
N LEU A 11 -9.74 3.10 -9.51
CA LEU A 11 -10.96 3.86 -9.23
C LEU A 11 -11.26 3.91 -7.72
N GLU A 12 -11.13 2.79 -7.02
CA GLU A 12 -11.27 2.74 -5.56
C GLU A 12 -10.25 3.66 -4.88
N LEU A 13 -9.00 3.68 -5.34
CA LEU A 13 -7.98 4.60 -4.85
C LEU A 13 -8.38 6.07 -5.04
N CYS A 14 -8.98 6.40 -6.19
CA CYS A 14 -9.46 7.75 -6.47
C CYS A 14 -10.63 8.17 -5.57
N VAL A 15 -11.55 7.25 -5.26
CA VAL A 15 -12.75 7.53 -4.46
C VAL A 15 -12.45 7.50 -2.95
N ASN A 16 -11.59 6.60 -2.51
CA ASN A 16 -11.27 6.41 -1.10
C ASN A 16 -10.31 7.51 -0.59
N ARG A 17 -10.09 7.61 0.74
CA ARG A 17 -9.13 8.55 1.37
C ARG A 17 -7.68 8.04 1.38
N LEU A 18 -7.42 6.81 0.94
CA LEU A 18 -6.09 6.19 0.85
C LEU A 18 -5.08 7.05 0.07
N LEU A 19 -3.86 7.18 0.60
CA LEU A 19 -2.74 7.87 -0.04
C LEU A 19 -1.62 6.85 -0.29
N ILE A 20 -1.07 6.85 -1.50
CA ILE A 20 0.07 5.98 -1.83
C ILE A 20 1.38 6.65 -1.41
N ARG A 21 2.13 5.94 -0.56
CA ARG A 21 3.49 6.32 -0.17
C ARG A 21 4.51 5.78 -1.18
N ILE A 22 5.58 6.53 -1.47
CA ILE A 22 6.63 6.15 -2.42
C ILE A 22 7.22 4.77 -2.12
N ASP A 23 7.38 4.42 -0.85
CA ASP A 23 7.95 3.13 -0.42
C ASP A 23 7.15 1.91 -0.90
N ALA A 24 5.87 2.10 -1.25
CA ALA A 24 5.00 1.05 -1.75
C ALA A 24 5.45 0.48 -3.12
N ILE A 25 6.30 1.21 -3.86
CA ILE A 25 6.86 0.69 -5.13
C ILE A 25 7.70 -0.58 -4.90
N CYS A 26 8.42 -0.66 -3.79
CA CYS A 26 9.23 -1.84 -3.45
C CYS A 26 8.33 -3.05 -3.20
N PHE A 27 7.17 -2.85 -2.58
CA PHE A 27 6.18 -3.90 -2.38
C PHE A 27 5.57 -4.36 -3.70
N LEU A 28 5.22 -3.42 -4.60
CA LEU A 28 4.67 -3.75 -5.92
C LEU A 28 5.66 -4.57 -6.76
N LEU A 29 6.92 -4.14 -6.83
CA LEU A 29 7.97 -4.84 -7.57
C LEU A 29 8.33 -6.17 -6.92
N GLY A 30 8.45 -6.21 -5.58
CA GLY A 30 8.71 -7.43 -4.83
C GLY A 30 7.61 -8.47 -5.03
N TRP A 31 6.34 -8.05 -5.03
CA TRP A 31 5.22 -8.92 -5.33
C TRP A 31 5.28 -9.49 -6.75
N ALA A 32 5.57 -8.65 -7.75
CA ALA A 32 5.74 -9.12 -9.13
C ALA A 32 6.88 -10.14 -9.27
N LEU A 33 7.99 -9.94 -8.56
CA LEU A 33 9.12 -10.88 -8.53
C LEU A 33 8.76 -12.21 -7.86
N ILE A 34 8.08 -12.17 -6.70
CA ILE A 34 7.63 -13.39 -5.99
C ILE A 34 6.69 -14.20 -6.89
N TYR A 35 5.74 -13.53 -7.55
CA TYR A 35 4.82 -14.18 -8.48
C TYR A 35 5.55 -14.78 -9.69
N CYS A 36 6.54 -14.07 -10.23
CA CYS A 36 7.38 -14.59 -11.31
C CYS A 36 8.11 -15.86 -10.87
N ALA A 37 8.75 -15.85 -9.69
CA ALA A 37 9.42 -17.02 -9.13
C ALA A 37 8.45 -18.19 -8.91
N TYR A 38 7.24 -17.91 -8.42
CA TYR A 38 6.19 -18.92 -8.26
C TYR A 38 5.81 -19.57 -9.60
N ILE A 39 5.59 -18.80 -10.66
CA ILE A 39 5.27 -19.37 -11.98
C ILE A 39 6.42 -20.22 -12.51
N TRP A 40 7.68 -19.83 -12.27
CA TRP A 40 8.83 -20.63 -12.67
C TRP A 40 8.86 -21.99 -11.99
N VAL A 41 8.59 -22.03 -10.67
CA VAL A 41 8.44 -23.29 -9.93
C VAL A 41 7.27 -24.11 -10.47
N TYR A 42 6.12 -23.47 -10.72
CA TYR A 42 4.97 -24.14 -11.31
C TYR A 42 5.28 -24.76 -12.67
N ASN A 43 5.96 -24.03 -13.56
CA ASN A 43 6.36 -24.54 -14.88
C ASN A 43 7.32 -25.74 -14.74
N ALA A 44 8.22 -25.73 -13.77
CA ALA A 44 9.12 -26.85 -13.51
C ALA A 44 8.37 -28.13 -13.09
N VAL A 45 7.22 -28.01 -12.42
CA VAL A 45 6.40 -29.15 -11.97
C VAL A 45 5.36 -29.56 -13.01
N ALA A 46 4.70 -28.60 -13.65
CA ALA A 46 3.58 -28.82 -14.56
C ALA A 46 4.02 -29.03 -16.03
N GLY A 47 5.22 -28.56 -16.39
CA GLY A 47 5.77 -28.68 -17.74
C GLY A 47 5.15 -27.76 -18.80
N TRP A 48 4.34 -26.78 -18.40
CA TRP A 48 3.73 -25.81 -19.32
C TRP A 48 3.66 -24.40 -18.71
N TRP A 49 3.78 -23.41 -19.58
CA TRP A 49 3.71 -22.00 -19.19
C TRP A 49 2.25 -21.52 -19.15
N PRO A 50 1.77 -20.97 -18.03
CA PRO A 50 0.43 -20.37 -17.95
C PRO A 50 0.27 -19.13 -18.85
N TYR A 51 1.39 -18.50 -19.21
CA TYR A 51 1.43 -17.35 -20.08
C TYR A 51 2.53 -17.50 -21.12
N PHE A 52 2.19 -17.23 -22.38
CA PHE A 52 3.11 -17.33 -23.51
C PHE A 52 4.36 -16.42 -23.38
N PHE A 53 4.25 -15.32 -22.64
CA PHE A 53 5.31 -14.33 -22.50
C PHE A 53 6.37 -14.68 -21.44
N LEU A 54 6.15 -15.72 -20.63
CA LEU A 54 7.16 -16.24 -19.72
C LEU A 54 8.06 -17.31 -20.34
N ASP A 55 7.77 -17.74 -21.57
CA ASP A 55 8.56 -18.78 -22.20
C ASP A 55 9.88 -18.24 -22.77
N LEU A 56 11.00 -18.58 -22.12
CA LEU A 56 12.35 -18.16 -22.53
C LEU A 56 12.81 -18.80 -23.85
N SER A 57 12.14 -19.84 -24.34
CA SER A 57 12.45 -20.40 -25.66
C SER A 57 12.16 -19.42 -26.80
N SER A 58 11.28 -18.44 -26.55
CA SER A 58 10.91 -17.42 -27.52
C SER A 58 11.79 -16.18 -27.41
N TRP A 59 12.29 -15.69 -28.54
CA TRP A 59 13.06 -14.44 -28.61
C TRP A 59 12.28 -13.22 -28.09
N VAL A 60 10.94 -13.29 -28.10
CA VAL A 60 10.08 -12.21 -27.60
C VAL A 60 9.97 -12.17 -26.08
N ALA A 61 10.54 -13.13 -25.35
CA ALA A 61 10.47 -13.16 -23.88
C ALA A 61 11.08 -11.89 -23.26
N ILE A 62 12.28 -11.51 -23.70
CA ILE A 62 13.01 -10.34 -23.17
C ILE A 62 12.18 -9.05 -23.26
N PRO A 63 11.62 -8.67 -24.43
CA PRO A 63 10.80 -7.46 -24.51
C PRO A 63 9.51 -7.57 -23.67
N TRP A 64 8.95 -8.77 -23.47
CA TRP A 64 7.80 -8.93 -22.58
C TRP A 64 8.13 -8.71 -21.11
N TYR A 65 9.26 -9.21 -20.61
CA TYR A 65 9.72 -8.93 -19.25
C TYR A 65 9.94 -7.42 -19.02
N ALA A 66 10.55 -6.75 -20.00
CA ALA A 66 10.70 -5.30 -19.96
C ALA A 66 9.35 -4.57 -19.99
N ALA A 67 8.43 -4.98 -20.88
CA ALA A 67 7.10 -4.39 -20.99
C ALA A 67 6.29 -4.55 -19.70
N LEU A 68 6.36 -5.72 -19.05
CA LEU A 68 5.70 -5.95 -17.77
C LEU A 68 6.24 -5.02 -16.68
N LEU A 69 7.57 -4.87 -16.58
CA LEU A 69 8.17 -3.94 -15.63
C LEU A 69 7.67 -2.51 -15.88
N VAL A 70 7.66 -2.06 -17.14
CA VAL A 70 7.15 -0.74 -17.53
C VAL A 70 5.68 -0.57 -17.14
N VAL A 71 4.83 -1.57 -17.41
CA VAL A 71 3.41 -1.53 -17.04
C VAL A 71 3.21 -1.39 -15.54
N HIS A 72 3.98 -2.11 -14.72
CA HIS A 72 3.89 -1.99 -13.25
C HIS A 72 4.32 -0.61 -12.77
N VAL A 73 5.43 -0.08 -13.30
CA VAL A 73 5.91 1.27 -12.96
C VAL A 73 4.93 2.34 -13.42
N ALA A 74 4.34 2.19 -14.60
CA ALA A 74 3.33 3.10 -15.14
C ALA A 74 2.03 3.07 -14.34
N ALA A 75 1.54 1.89 -13.98
CA ALA A 75 0.37 1.76 -13.13
C ALA A 75 0.60 2.41 -11.76
N TYR A 76 1.79 2.21 -11.18
CA TYR A 76 2.19 2.86 -9.94
C TYR A 76 2.27 4.37 -10.06
N SER A 77 2.88 4.89 -11.14
CA SER A 77 3.04 6.34 -11.34
C SER A 77 1.69 7.03 -11.51
N ILE A 78 0.72 6.42 -12.19
CA ILE A 78 -0.66 6.90 -12.29
C ILE A 78 -1.30 6.94 -10.90
N ALA A 79 -1.21 5.85 -10.14
CA ALA A 79 -1.80 5.74 -8.81
C ALA A 79 -1.17 6.75 -7.81
N PHE A 80 0.14 6.95 -7.90
CA PHE A 80 0.87 7.93 -7.11
C PHE A 80 0.49 9.37 -7.50
N SER A 81 0.39 9.66 -8.80
CA SER A 81 -0.03 10.98 -9.29
C SER A 81 -1.46 11.31 -8.87
N ALA A 82 -2.37 10.34 -8.93
CA ALA A 82 -3.73 10.48 -8.42
C ALA A 82 -3.74 10.76 -6.90
N SER A 83 -2.88 10.08 -6.13
CA SER A 83 -2.73 10.34 -4.69
C SER A 83 -2.22 11.76 -4.42
N ARG A 84 -1.24 12.25 -5.18
CA ARG A 84 -0.70 13.61 -5.06
C ARG A 84 -1.73 14.68 -5.45
N LEU A 85 -2.45 14.48 -6.56
CA LEU A 85 -3.51 15.39 -6.99
C LEU A 85 -4.61 15.50 -5.92
N LYS A 86 -4.92 14.37 -5.26
CA LYS A 86 -5.86 14.33 -4.17
C LYS A 86 -5.34 15.04 -2.91
N GLN A 87 -4.07 14.88 -2.55
CA GLN A 87 -3.46 15.65 -1.46
C GLN A 87 -3.50 17.15 -1.72
N TRP A 88 -3.28 17.56 -2.97
CA TRP A 88 -3.37 18.97 -3.37
C TRP A 88 -4.80 19.51 -3.24
N SER A 89 -5.80 18.72 -3.65
CA SER A 89 -7.22 19.11 -3.57
C SER A 89 -7.79 19.03 -2.15
N ARG A 90 -7.18 18.22 -1.28
CA ARG A 90 -7.64 17.89 0.07
C ARG A 90 -6.46 17.89 1.05
N PRO A 91 -5.95 19.08 1.44
CA PRO A 91 -4.78 19.21 2.30
C PRO A 91 -4.99 18.61 3.70
N GLU A 92 -6.23 18.43 4.15
CA GLU A 92 -6.56 17.73 5.39
C GLU A 92 -6.07 16.27 5.40
N LEU A 93 -6.00 15.63 4.22
CA LEU A 93 -5.48 14.26 4.10
C LEU A 93 -3.96 14.23 4.28
N ALA A 94 -3.24 15.25 3.81
CA ALA A 94 -1.80 15.36 3.99
C ALA A 94 -1.42 15.62 5.46
N LYS A 95 -2.24 16.41 6.18
CA LYS A 95 -2.06 16.66 7.61
C LYS A 95 -2.31 15.39 8.45
N ALA A 96 -3.27 14.56 8.06
CA ALA A 96 -3.57 13.29 8.71
C ALA A 96 -2.47 12.23 8.53
N ASP A 97 -1.79 12.24 7.37
CA ASP A 97 -0.71 11.31 7.02
C ASP A 97 0.67 11.74 7.58
N SER A 98 0.76 12.94 8.16
CA SER A 98 2.01 13.46 8.75
C SER A 98 2.32 12.73 10.07
N PRO A 99 3.57 12.28 10.32
CA PRO A 99 3.93 11.57 11.56
C PRO A 99 3.77 12.42 12.84
N THR A 100 3.60 13.73 12.70
CA THR A 100 3.33 14.70 13.77
C THR A 100 1.85 15.13 13.86
N GLY A 101 0.96 14.51 13.07
CA GLY A 101 -0.48 14.71 13.15
C GLY A 101 -1.02 14.33 14.54
N PRO A 102 -2.12 14.96 14.99
CA PRO A 102 -2.64 14.81 16.36
C PRO A 102 -3.04 13.38 16.75
N SER A 103 -2.99 12.41 15.83
CA SER A 103 -3.32 11.01 16.03
C SER A 103 -2.22 10.18 16.72
N HIS A 104 -0.93 10.53 16.59
CA HIS A 104 0.15 9.78 17.26
C HIS A 104 0.44 10.29 18.68
N THR A 105 0.27 11.59 18.92
CA THR A 105 0.57 12.18 20.24
C THR A 105 -0.52 11.88 21.27
N GLY A 106 -1.79 11.74 20.86
CA GLY A 106 -2.91 11.49 21.78
C GLY A 106 -2.97 10.07 22.35
N LEU A 107 -2.65 9.05 21.53
CA LEU A 107 -2.68 7.64 21.96
C LEU A 107 -1.39 7.21 22.67
N ILE A 108 -0.23 7.76 22.29
CA ILE A 108 1.03 7.51 23.02
C ILE A 108 1.05 8.25 24.36
N ALA A 109 0.42 9.43 24.48
CA ALA A 109 0.32 10.15 25.76
C ALA A 109 -0.67 9.52 26.77
N LEU A 110 -1.51 8.57 26.33
CA LEU A 110 -2.44 7.82 27.19
C LEU A 110 -1.91 6.45 27.63
N LEU A 111 -0.75 6.02 27.10
CA LEU A 111 -0.09 4.84 27.62
C LEU A 111 0.76 5.26 28.83
N PRO A 112 0.48 4.75 30.04
CA PRO A 112 1.36 4.95 31.18
C PRO A 112 2.75 4.50 30.76
N GLY A 113 3.73 5.38 30.92
CA GLY A 113 5.13 5.00 30.73
C GLY A 113 5.45 3.79 31.60
N GLU A 114 6.23 2.87 31.06
CA GLU A 114 7.49 2.44 31.67
C GLU A 114 8.16 1.31 30.87
N GLY A 115 9.48 1.48 30.65
CA GLY A 115 10.46 0.39 30.65
C GLY A 115 10.72 -0.35 29.34
N GLU A 116 11.99 -0.27 28.89
CA GLU A 116 12.68 -1.25 28.03
C GLU A 116 12.33 -1.25 26.52
N ALA A 117 13.08 -0.44 25.77
CA ALA A 117 13.05 -0.39 24.30
C ALA A 117 13.74 -1.63 23.67
N GLY A 118 12.95 -2.65 23.31
CA GLY A 118 13.42 -3.80 22.53
C GLY A 118 13.55 -3.55 21.02
N PRO A 119 14.42 -4.28 20.30
CA PRO A 119 14.74 -4.08 18.88
C PRO A 119 13.61 -4.47 17.89
N TRP A 120 12.48 -4.97 18.37
CA TRP A 120 11.38 -5.49 17.54
C TRP A 120 10.37 -4.42 17.07
N ARG A 121 10.50 -3.15 17.47
CA ARG A 121 9.53 -2.06 17.10
C ARG A 121 9.48 -1.74 15.61
N ILE A 122 10.39 -2.26 14.79
CA ILE A 122 10.40 -2.03 13.33
C ILE A 122 9.33 -2.87 12.61
N LEU A 123 8.87 -3.98 13.21
CA LEU A 123 7.95 -4.93 12.56
C LEU A 123 6.48 -4.75 12.93
N ALA A 124 6.17 -3.91 13.92
CA ALA A 124 4.82 -3.77 14.49
C ALA A 124 4.20 -2.40 14.21
N GLN A 125 4.24 -1.93 12.95
CA GLN A 125 3.39 -0.82 12.55
C GLN A 125 2.01 -1.40 12.18
N PRO A 126 0.95 -1.26 13.01
CA PRO A 126 -0.37 -1.66 12.58
C PRO A 126 -0.82 -0.76 11.42
N VAL A 127 -1.19 -1.35 10.30
CA VAL A 127 -1.99 -0.68 9.27
C VAL A 127 -3.37 -0.47 9.89
N VAL A 128 -3.57 0.69 10.51
CA VAL A 128 -4.87 1.08 11.07
C VAL A 128 -5.67 1.76 9.96
N ILE A 129 -6.65 1.04 9.41
CA ILE A 129 -7.68 1.62 8.54
C ILE A 129 -8.67 2.33 9.46
N THR A 130 -8.56 3.65 9.63
CA THR A 130 -9.53 4.40 10.44
C THR A 130 -10.83 4.56 9.65
N CYS A 131 -11.88 3.84 10.06
CA CYS A 131 -13.25 4.20 9.70
C CYS A 131 -13.69 5.35 10.60
N ASP A 132 -13.84 6.56 10.04
CA ASP A 132 -14.41 7.71 10.75
C ASP A 132 -15.88 7.42 11.10
N LEU A 133 -16.15 6.94 12.31
CA LEU A 133 -17.48 6.98 12.91
C LEU A 133 -17.75 8.41 13.42
N PRO A 134 -18.88 9.04 13.07
CA PRO A 134 -19.16 10.41 13.50
C PRO A 134 -19.34 10.47 15.02
N ALA A 135 -18.58 11.37 15.65
CA ALA A 135 -18.58 11.59 17.09
C ALA A 135 -19.97 11.99 17.60
N GLY A 136 -20.54 11.18 18.50
CA GLY A 136 -21.70 11.56 19.30
C GLY A 136 -21.32 12.61 20.36
N PRO A 137 -22.26 13.47 20.78
CA PRO A 137 -21.94 14.61 21.65
C PRO A 137 -21.95 14.21 23.13
N GLY A 138 -20.89 14.62 23.84
CA GLY A 138 -20.92 14.86 25.29
C GLY A 138 -20.26 13.80 26.17
N THR A 139 -19.05 14.08 26.64
CA THR A 139 -18.52 13.50 27.88
C THR A 139 -18.20 14.61 28.87
N VAL A 140 -18.96 14.58 29.94
CA VAL A 140 -18.97 15.46 31.11
C VAL A 140 -17.65 15.37 31.87
N ALA A 141 -17.14 16.51 32.33
CA ALA A 141 -15.97 16.61 33.19
C ALA A 141 -16.26 16.02 34.58
N VAL A 142 -15.39 15.11 35.05
CA VAL A 142 -15.41 14.60 36.43
C VAL A 142 -14.40 15.41 37.26
N PRO A 143 -14.81 16.05 38.38
CA PRO A 143 -13.91 16.83 39.21
C PRO A 143 -13.02 15.91 40.07
N LYS A 144 -11.75 16.29 40.20
CA LYS A 144 -10.78 15.63 41.09
C LYS A 144 -11.16 15.88 42.56
N ALA A 145 -11.18 14.82 43.34
CA ALA A 145 -11.09 14.84 44.81
C ALA A 145 -9.64 14.65 45.23
#